data_AF-A0A3M1HNE4-F1
#
_entry.id   AF-A0A3M1HNE4-F1
#
_cell.length_a   1.000
_cell.length_b   1.000
_cell.length_c   1.000
_cell.angle_alpha   90.00
_cell.angle_beta   90.00
_cell.angle_gamma   90.00
#
_symmetry.space_group_name_H-M   'P 1'
#
loop_
_entity.id
_entity.type
_entity.pdbx_description
1 polymer ?
#
loop_
_entity_poly.entity_id
_entity_poly.type
_entity_poly.pdbx_seq_one_letter_code
_entity_poly.pdbx_strand_id
1 'polypeptide(L)'
;MSLSQLPYITPELPGIGGTIKVEPEHFRVEEVPLYEPSGAGDHLFVCVTRTGQTTRELVEGLAERLGIRADGIGYAGLKDRQAEVTQVLSLPYVT
;
A
#
# COMPACT_ATOMS: atom_id res chain seq x y z
N MET A 1 -7.49 21.96 -18.04
CA MET A 1 -8.50 22.13 -16.97
C MET A 1 -7.79 22.00 -15.65
N SER A 2 -7.97 22.99 -14.76
CA SER A 2 -7.56 22.84 -13.36
C SER A 2 -8.51 21.84 -12.68
N LEU A 3 -8.00 21.03 -11.73
CA LEU A 3 -8.84 20.16 -10.90
C LEU A 3 -9.96 20.95 -10.18
N SER A 4 -9.74 22.24 -9.93
CA SER A 4 -10.73 23.14 -9.33
C SER A 4 -11.91 23.52 -10.24
N GLN A 5 -11.91 23.06 -11.50
CA GLN A 5 -12.93 23.39 -12.50
C GLN A 5 -13.83 22.20 -12.87
N LEU A 6 -13.67 21.05 -12.21
CA LEU A 6 -14.52 19.89 -12.45
C LEU A 6 -15.87 20.08 -11.73
N PRO A 7 -17.00 19.74 -12.39
CA PRO A 7 -18.31 19.84 -11.75
C PRO A 7 -18.46 18.82 -10.63
N TYR A 8 -19.16 19.21 -9.55
CA TYR A 8 -19.55 18.30 -8.47
C TYR A 8 -20.82 17.53 -8.85
N ILE A 9 -20.93 16.28 -8.40
CA ILE A 9 -22.17 15.49 -8.53
C ILE A 9 -23.25 15.94 -7.54
N THR A 10 -22.87 16.66 -6.48
CA THR A 10 -23.76 17.25 -5.45
C THR A 10 -23.54 18.76 -5.32
N PRO A 11 -23.81 19.56 -6.37
CA PRO A 11 -23.52 21.00 -6.38
C PRO A 11 -24.30 21.82 -5.33
N GLU A 12 -25.42 21.29 -4.84
CA GLU A 12 -26.28 21.94 -3.85
C GLU A 12 -25.80 21.80 -2.40
N LEU A 13 -24.86 20.88 -2.13
CA LEU A 13 -24.35 20.64 -0.78
C LEU A 13 -23.09 21.49 -0.54
N PRO A 14 -23.01 22.24 0.58
CA PRO A 14 -21.79 22.94 0.93
C PRO A 14 -20.68 21.94 1.28
N GLY A 15 -19.44 22.27 0.92
CA GLY A 15 -18.29 21.48 1.35
C GLY A 15 -18.10 21.50 2.86
N ILE A 16 -17.66 20.39 3.44
CA ILE A 16 -17.43 20.25 4.88
C ILE A 16 -16.13 20.91 5.38
N GLY A 17 -15.28 21.36 4.46
CA GLY A 17 -13.95 21.89 4.79
C GLY A 17 -13.02 20.82 5.38
N GLY A 18 -12.13 21.25 6.28
CA GLY A 18 -11.20 20.36 7.00
C GLY A 18 -9.87 20.11 6.30
N THR A 19 -9.00 19.36 6.98
CA THR A 19 -7.67 18.97 6.51
C THR A 19 -7.55 17.46 6.55
N ILE A 20 -7.09 16.86 5.44
CA ILE A 20 -6.89 15.41 5.33
C ILE A 20 -5.42 15.03 5.58
N LYS A 21 -5.19 13.79 6.02
CA LYS A 21 -3.85 13.20 6.19
C LYS A 21 -2.91 13.99 7.13
N VAL A 22 -3.44 14.67 8.17
CA VAL A 22 -2.61 15.44 9.13
C VAL A 22 -1.57 14.55 9.81
N GLU A 23 -1.96 13.34 10.20
CA GLU A 23 -1.09 12.29 10.74
C GLU A 23 -1.32 11.01 9.93
N PRO A 24 -0.34 10.09 9.81
CA PRO A 24 -0.50 8.84 9.07
C PRO A 24 -1.74 8.02 9.46
N GLU A 25 -2.09 8.02 10.74
CA GLU A 25 -3.19 7.25 11.33
C GLU A 25 -4.57 7.77 10.89
N HIS A 26 -4.65 9.02 10.43
CA HIS A 26 -5.86 9.61 9.85
C HIS A 26 -6.18 9.07 8.45
N PHE A 27 -5.26 8.32 7.85
CA PHE A 27 -5.45 7.73 6.53
C PHE A 27 -5.00 6.27 6.53
N ARG A 28 -5.98 5.37 6.64
CA ARG A 28 -5.76 3.94 6.71
C ARG A 28 -6.09 3.29 5.37
N VAL A 29 -5.18 2.46 4.89
CA VAL A 29 -5.35 1.70 3.64
C VAL A 29 -5.13 0.23 3.94
N GLU A 30 -6.18 -0.57 3.74
CA GLU A 30 -6.10 -2.01 3.82
C GLU A 30 -6.24 -2.58 2.41
N GLU A 31 -5.26 -3.38 1.99
CA GLU A 31 -5.32 -4.06 0.71
C GLU A 31 -6.32 -5.21 0.75
N VAL A 32 -7.22 -5.24 -0.25
CA VAL A 32 -8.11 -6.36 -0.51
C VAL A 32 -7.49 -7.19 -1.66
N PRO A 33 -6.98 -8.40 -1.40
CA PRO A 33 -6.41 -9.24 -2.44
C PRO A 33 -7.46 -9.65 -3.48
N LEU A 34 -7.06 -9.78 -4.74
CA LEU A 34 -7.94 -10.31 -5.80
C LEU A 34 -8.25 -11.80 -5.62
N TYR A 35 -7.34 -12.51 -4.96
CA TYR A 35 -7.45 -13.93 -4.68
C TYR A 35 -6.66 -14.27 -3.41
N GLU A 36 -7.07 -15.34 -2.74
CA GLU A 36 -6.38 -15.87 -1.57
C GLU A 36 -5.12 -16.65 -1.99
N PRO A 37 -4.11 -16.78 -1.09
CA PRO A 37 -2.99 -17.67 -1.32
C PRO A 37 -3.47 -19.11 -1.54
N SER A 38 -2.92 -19.79 -2.55
CA SER A 38 -3.27 -21.18 -2.91
C SER A 38 -2.86 -22.22 -1.87
N GLY A 39 -2.03 -21.87 -0.89
CA GLY A 39 -1.45 -22.79 0.10
C GLY A 39 -0.23 -23.58 -0.39
N ALA A 40 0.16 -23.46 -1.65
CA ALA A 40 1.36 -24.08 -2.23
C ALA A 40 1.92 -23.25 -3.39
N GLY A 41 3.23 -23.31 -3.61
CA GLY A 41 3.93 -22.64 -4.71
C GLY A 41 5.31 -22.13 -4.31
N ASP A 42 5.96 -21.41 -5.21
CA ASP A 42 7.33 -20.90 -5.02
C ASP A 42 7.40 -19.60 -4.23
N HIS A 43 6.25 -19.05 -3.80
CA HIS A 43 6.18 -17.78 -3.07
C HIS A 43 5.45 -17.92 -1.74
N LEU A 44 6.01 -17.28 -0.72
CA LEU A 44 5.36 -17.03 0.56
C LEU A 44 4.65 -15.68 0.52
N PHE A 45 3.36 -15.66 0.85
CA PHE A 45 2.60 -14.42 0.97
C PHE A 45 2.69 -13.91 2.40
N VAL A 46 3.08 -12.66 2.58
CA VAL A 46 3.17 -12.00 3.89
C VAL A 46 2.31 -10.76 3.92
N CYS A 47 1.47 -10.64 4.95
CA CYS A 47 0.67 -9.45 5.21
C CYS A 47 1.41 -8.57 6.21
N VAL A 48 1.65 -7.31 5.83
CA VAL A 48 2.45 -6.36 6.61
C VAL A 48 1.68 -5.07 6.80
N THR A 49 1.64 -4.58 8.03
CA THR A 49 1.18 -3.23 8.38
C THR A 49 2.38 -2.32 8.61
N ARG A 50 2.37 -1.13 7.99
CA ARG A 50 3.44 -0.13 8.13
C ARG A 50 2.89 1.29 8.21
N THR A 51 3.67 2.18 8.83
CA THR A 51 3.48 3.63 8.83
C THR A 51 4.78 4.32 8.42
N GLY A 52 4.69 5.49 7.77
CA GLY A 52 5.86 6.35 7.52
C GLY A 52 6.91 5.79 6.56
N GLN A 53 6.63 4.70 5.85
CA GLN A 53 7.51 4.08 4.85
C GLN A 53 6.78 3.97 3.51
N THR A 54 7.49 4.06 2.39
CA THR A 54 6.97 3.74 1.06
C THR A 54 6.97 2.22 0.85
N THR A 55 6.23 1.75 -0.17
CA THR A 55 6.31 0.33 -0.58
C THR A 55 7.73 -0.06 -1.00
N ARG A 56 8.47 0.86 -1.63
CA ARG A 56 9.85 0.63 -2.06
C ARG A 56 10.81 0.45 -0.87
N GLU A 57 10.76 1.34 0.13
CA GLU A 57 11.61 1.21 1.33
C GLU A 57 11.32 -0.10 2.09
N LEU A 58 10.05 -0.52 2.14
CA LEU A 58 9.67 -1.81 2.73
C LEU A 58 10.29 -2.98 1.97
N VAL A 59 10.20 -2.98 0.64
CA VAL A 59 10.76 -4.03 -0.23
C VAL A 59 12.29 -4.09 -0.12
N GLU A 60 12.97 -2.94 -0.20
CA GLU A 60 14.43 -2.86 -0.08
C GLU A 60 14.89 -3.36 1.31
N GLY A 61 14.22 -2.94 2.38
CA GLY A 61 14.55 -3.38 3.74
C GLY A 61 14.28 -4.86 4.00
N LEU A 62 13.24 -5.44 3.40
CA LEU A 62 12.98 -6.88 3.48
C LEU A 62 14.03 -7.69 2.69
N ALA A 63 14.38 -7.23 1.49
CA ALA A 63 15.38 -7.87 0.65
C ALA A 63 16.74 -7.98 1.36
N GLU A 64 17.20 -6.87 1.95
CA GLU A 64 18.45 -6.83 2.72
C GLU A 64 18.43 -7.80 3.91
N ARG A 65 17.35 -7.78 4.71
CA ARG A 65 17.23 -8.59 5.93
C ARG A 65 17.11 -10.08 5.66
N LEU A 66 16.50 -10.46 4.54
CA LEU A 66 16.28 -11.85 4.15
C LEU A 66 17.37 -12.38 3.21
N GLY A 67 18.30 -11.54 2.75
CA GLY A 67 19.34 -11.94 1.80
C GLY A 67 18.78 -12.33 0.42
N ILE A 68 17.63 -11.77 0.04
CA ILE A 68 16.96 -12.06 -1.24
C ILE A 68 17.03 -10.85 -2.15
N ARG A 69 16.77 -11.03 -3.44
CA ARG A 69 16.74 -9.91 -4.38
C ARG A 69 15.42 -9.15 -4.31
N ALA A 70 15.49 -7.82 -4.25
CA ALA A 70 14.32 -6.95 -4.16
C ALA A 70 13.37 -7.07 -5.36
N ASP A 71 13.89 -7.34 -6.56
CA ASP A 71 13.11 -7.57 -7.78
C ASP A 71 12.33 -8.89 -7.78
N GLY A 72 12.67 -9.81 -6.90
CA GLY A 72 11.91 -11.03 -6.65
C GLY A 72 10.69 -10.83 -5.74
N ILE A 73 10.60 -9.71 -5.01
CA ILE A 73 9.49 -9.43 -4.10
C ILE A 73 8.34 -8.79 -4.87
N GLY A 74 7.20 -9.48 -4.93
CA GLY A 74 5.99 -8.99 -5.59
C GLY A 74 5.09 -8.18 -4.67
N TYR A 75 4.36 -7.23 -5.25
CA TYR A 75 3.33 -6.41 -4.61
C TYR A 75 2.30 -5.93 -5.64
N ALA A 76 1.03 -5.76 -5.25
CA ALA A 76 -0.04 -5.42 -6.19
C ALA A 76 -0.07 -3.94 -6.60
N GLY A 77 0.61 -3.06 -5.86
CA GLY A 77 0.71 -1.65 -6.19
C GLY A 77 1.39 -0.83 -5.11
N LEU A 78 1.72 0.42 -5.44
CA LEU A 78 2.30 1.36 -4.51
C LEU A 78 1.25 1.87 -3.53
N LYS A 79 1.67 2.08 -2.29
CA LYS A 79 0.81 2.66 -1.25
C LYS A 79 1.46 3.92 -0.69
N ASP A 80 0.62 4.86 -0.28
CA ASP A 80 1.04 6.12 0.29
C ASP A 80 2.01 5.94 1.46
N ARG A 81 2.98 6.86 1.58
CA ARG A 81 3.90 6.93 2.72
C ARG A 81 3.23 7.52 3.95
N GLN A 82 2.42 8.56 3.76
CA GLN A 82 1.70 9.29 4.81
C GLN A 82 0.35 8.62 5.07
N ALA A 83 0.41 7.38 5.53
CA ALA A 83 -0.72 6.50 5.77
C ALA A 83 -0.31 5.33 6.69
N GLU A 84 -1.27 4.78 7.42
CA GLU A 84 -1.19 3.42 7.96
C GLU A 84 -1.65 2.46 6.87
N VAL A 85 -0.76 1.56 6.45
CA VAL A 85 -0.99 0.70 5.29
C VAL A 85 -0.79 -0.76 5.67
N THR A 86 -1.83 -1.57 5.48
CA THR A 86 -1.75 -3.03 5.47
C THR A 86 -1.74 -3.51 4.02
N GLN A 87 -0.68 -4.21 3.61
CA GLN A 87 -0.56 -4.74 2.25
C GLN A 87 0.05 -6.14 2.24
N VAL A 88 -0.18 -6.86 1.15
CA VAL A 88 0.38 -8.20 0.94
C VAL A 88 1.59 -8.11 0.02
N LEU A 89 2.66 -8.81 0.39
CA LEU A 89 3.85 -9.01 -0.43
C LEU A 89 4.00 -10.50 -0.74
N SER A 90 4.55 -10.83 -1.90
CA SER A 90 4.98 -12.19 -2.23
C SER A 90 6.50 -12.28 -2.19
N LEU A 91 7.03 -13.18 -1.37
CA LEU A 91 8.45 -13.42 -1.19
C LEU A 91 8.83 -14.72 -1.92
N PRO A 92 9.85 -14.73 -2.80
CA PRO A 92 10.29 -15.95 -3.46
C PRO A 92 10.99 -16.86 -2.45
N TYR A 93 10.80 -18.17 -2.59
CA TYR A 93 11.56 -19.16 -1.83
C TYR A 93 13.00 -19.19 -2.34
N VAL A 94 13.97 -19.00 -1.44
CA VAL A 94 15.40 -19.11 -1.77
C VAL A 94 15.97 -20.26 -0.96
N THR A 95 16.25 -21.37 -1.64
CA THR A 95 17.03 -22.51 -1.13
C THR A 95 18.51 -22.17 -1.02
#